data_AF-A0A418RNQ6-F1
#
_entry.id   AF-A0A418RNQ6-F1
#
_cell.length_a   1.000
_cell.length_b   1.000
_cell.length_c   1.000
_cell.angle_alpha   90.00
_cell.angle_beta   90.00
_cell.angle_gamma   90.00
#
_symmetry.space_group_name_H-M   'P 1'
#
loop_
_entity.id
_entity.type
_entity.pdbx_description
1 polymer ?
#
loop_
_entity_poly.entity_id
_entity_poly.type
_entity_poly.pdbx_seq_one_letter_code
_entity_poly.pdbx_strand_id
1 'polypeptide(L)' 'KKAIVAIAHKLIRIIYFMLSRHEPYCDPGVDYEAMSAQKNAPRWIKALKKIGKFPVTKPALA' A
#
# COMPACT_ATOMS: atom_id res chain seq x y z
N LYS A 1 -11.30 21.36 -25.22
CA LYS A 1 -10.81 20.18 -25.96
C LYS A 1 -9.32 19.89 -25.72
N LYS A 2 -8.40 20.85 -25.88
CA LYS A 2 -6.94 20.66 -25.65
C LYS A 2 -6.58 20.12 -24.25
N ALA A 3 -7.25 20.59 -23.19
CA ALA A 3 -7.02 20.09 -21.83
C ALA A 3 -7.35 18.59 -21.68
N ILE A 4 -8.46 18.13 -22.28
CA ILE A 4 -8.87 16.72 -22.24
C ILE A 4 -7.81 15.84 -22.92
N VAL A 5 -7.30 16.28 -24.07
CA VAL A 5 -6.22 15.58 -24.81
C VAL A 5 -4.94 15.51 -23.98
N ALA A 6 -4.57 16.60 -23.30
CA ALA A 6 -3.39 16.62 -22.44
C ALA A 6 -3.51 15.66 -21.24
N ILE A 7 -4.68 15.60 -20.60
CA ILE A 7 -4.96 14.67 -19.51
C ILE A 7 -4.91 13.22 -20.02
N ALA A 8 -5.60 12.93 -21.12
CA ALA A 8 -5.63 11.59 -21.70
C ALA A 8 -4.22 11.10 -22.06
N HIS A 9 -3.40 11.94 -22.71
CA HIS A 9 -2.02 11.60 -23.04
C HIS A 9 -1.17 11.34 -21.80
N LYS A 10 -1.34 12.14 -20.73
CA LYS A 10 -0.64 11.92 -19.46
C LYS A 10 -1.03 10.58 -18.83
N LEU A 11 -2.32 10.24 -18.80
CA LEU A 11 -2.81 8.96 -18.25
C LEU A 11 -2.30 7.77 -19.06
N ILE A 12 -2.37 7.83 -20.39
CA ILE A 12 -1.87 6.76 -21.27
C ILE A 12 -0.38 6.53 -21.05
N ARG A 13 0.42 7.59 -20.87
CA ARG A 13 1.86 7.45 -20.59
C ARG A 13 2.13 6.74 -19.27
N ILE A 14 1.37 7.04 -18.22
CA ILE A 14 1.49 6.37 -16.92
C ILE A 14 1.14 4.88 -17.07
N ILE A 15 0.00 4.57 -17.71
CA ILE A 15 -0.45 3.20 -17.93
C ILE A 15 0.56 2.40 -18.76
N TYR A 16 1.04 2.96 -19.87
CA TYR A 16 2.06 2.33 -20.72
C TYR A 16 3.31 1.96 -19.92
N PHE A 17 3.78 2.87 -19.07
CA PHE A 17 4.98 2.65 -18.26
C PHE A 17 4.78 1.56 -17.21
N MET A 18 3.66 1.58 -16.50
CA MET A 18 3.29 0.55 -15.52
C MET A 18 3.24 -0.83 -16.17
N LEU A 19 2.58 -0.95 -17.33
CA LEU A 19 2.48 -2.21 -18.06
C LEU A 19 3.84 -2.66 -18.60
N SER A 20 4.63 -1.75 -19.16
CA SER A 20 5.94 -2.09 -19.74
C SER A 20 6.95 -2.58 -18.69
N ARG A 21 6.84 -2.08 -17.46
CA ARG A 21 7.71 -2.47 -16.34
C ARG A 21 7.17 -3.59 -15.49
N HIS A 22 5.90 -3.96 -15.68
CA HIS A 22 5.17 -4.88 -14.81
C HIS A 22 5.18 -4.41 -13.34
N GLU A 23 5.22 -3.10 -13.13
CA GLU A 23 5.23 -2.48 -11.81
C GLU A 23 3.88 -1.83 -11.53
N PRO A 24 3.34 -1.98 -10.32
CA PRO A 24 2.11 -1.29 -9.94
C PRO A 24 2.33 0.23 -9.88
N TYR A 25 1.24 0.99 -10.03
CA TYR A 25 1.28 2.43 -9.80
C TYR A 25 1.67 2.71 -8.34
N CYS A 26 2.65 3.58 -8.15
CA CYS A 26 3.05 4.08 -6.84
C CYS A 26 3.07 5.62 -6.89
N ASP A 27 2.17 6.25 -6.14
CA ASP A 27 2.17 7.69 -5.96
C ASP A 27 3.18 8.09 -4.87
N PRO A 28 4.20 8.91 -5.18
CA PRO A 28 5.19 9.34 -4.19
C PRO A 28 4.60 10.13 -3.01
N GLY A 29 3.42 10.73 -3.19
CA GLY A 29 2.75 11.48 -2.14
C GLY A 29 1.90 10.63 -1.19
N VAL A 30 1.78 9.32 -1.45
CA VAL A 30 0.90 8.43 -0.70
C VAL A 30 1.70 7.33 0.01
N ASP A 31 1.61 7.32 1.33
CA ASP A 31 2.12 6.23 2.14
C ASP A 31 1.11 5.06 2.16
N TYR A 32 1.21 4.20 1.15
CA TYR A 32 0.35 3.02 1.02
C TYR A 32 0.58 2.00 2.14
N GLU A 33 1.79 1.93 2.71
CA GLU A 33 2.10 0.99 3.78
C GLU A 33 1.38 1.39 5.07
N ALA A 34 1.46 2.66 5.46
CA ALA A 34 0.74 3.19 6.62
C ALA A 34 -0.77 3.04 6.45
N MET A 35 -1.32 3.34 5.27
CA MET A 35 -2.75 3.22 4.99
C MET A 35 -3.23 1.77 5.06
N SER A 36 -2.47 0.84 4.48
CA SER A 36 -2.76 -0.59 4.54
C SER A 36 -2.69 -1.10 5.98
N ALA A 37 -1.65 -0.72 6.72
CA ALA A 37 -1.48 -1.10 8.12
C ALA A 37 -2.65 -0.59 8.97
N GLN A 38 -3.04 0.67 8.85
CA GLN A 38 -4.17 1.24 9.59
C GLN A 38 -5.46 0.45 9.36
N LYS A 39 -5.73 0.08 8.10
CA LYS A 39 -6.94 -0.68 7.73
C LYS A 39 -6.90 -2.14 8.17
N ASN A 40 -5.76 -2.81 7.97
CA ASN A 40 -5.67 -4.26 8.07
C ASN A 40 -5.12 -4.77 9.41
N ALA A 41 -4.30 -3.99 10.10
CA ALA A 41 -3.63 -4.41 11.33
C ALA A 41 -4.60 -4.90 12.42
N PRO A 42 -5.74 -4.23 12.71
CA PRO A 42 -6.67 -4.71 13.73
C PRO A 42 -7.17 -6.13 13.46
N ARG A 43 -7.41 -6.47 12.18
CA ARG A 43 -7.87 -7.79 11.77
C ARG A 43 -6.77 -8.84 11.96
N TRP A 44 -5.54 -8.53 11.55
CA TRP A 44 -4.41 -9.43 11.73
C TRP A 44 -4.07 -9.65 13.20
N ILE A 45 -4.12 -8.61 14.03
CA ILE A 45 -3.91 -8.72 15.48
C ILE A 45 -4.95 -9.67 16.09
N LYS A 46 -6.23 -9.55 15.73
CA LYS A 46 -7.29 -10.48 16.18
C LYS A 46 -7.00 -11.92 15.75
N ALA A 47 -6.57 -12.13 14.50
CA ALA A 47 -6.23 -13.45 13.99
C ALA A 47 -5.04 -14.07 14.73
N LEU A 48 -3.97 -13.31 14.95
CA LEU A 48 -2.77 -13.74 15.67
C LEU A 48 -3.07 -14.11 17.12
N LYS A 49 -3.94 -13.35 17.80
CA LYS A 49 -4.43 -13.67 19.15
C LYS A 49 -5.20 -14.99 19.16
N LYS A 50 -6.09 -15.20 18.16
CA LYS A 50 -6.90 -16.43 18.06
C LYS A 50 -6.05 -17.69 17.90
N ILE A 51 -4.97 -17.64 17.12
CA ILE A 51 -4.08 -18.80 16.89
C ILE A 51 -2.99 -18.95 17.96
N GLY A 52 -2.96 -18.08 18.98
CA GLY A 52 -1.95 -18.13 20.04
C GLY A 52 -0.53 -17.77 19.57
N LYS A 53 -0.37 -17.09 18.42
CA LYS A 53 0.93 -16.66 17.87
C LYS A 53 1.18 -15.16 18.03
N PHE A 54 0.37 -14.48 18.85
CA PHE A 54 0.62 -13.07 19.14
C PHE A 54 1.89 -12.94 19.99
N PRO A 55 2.87 -12.12 19.58
CA PRO A 55 4.14 -12.00 20.30
C PRO A 55 3.88 -11.45 21.70
N VAL A 56 4.31 -12.20 22.71
CA VAL A 56 4.39 -11.70 24.08
C VAL A 56 5.71 -10.97 24.16
N THR A 57 5.66 -9.64 24.31
CA THR A 57 6.84 -8.84 24.63
C THR A 57 7.42 -9.36 25.94
N LYS A 58 8.56 -10.05 25.87
CA LYS A 58 9.37 -10.35 27.05
C LYS A 58 9.93 -9.00 27.51
N PRO A 59 9.65 -8.53 28.74
CA PRO A 59 10.22 -7.28 29.22
C PRO A 59 11.73 -7.39 29.13
N ALA A 60 12.37 -6.37 28.53
CA ALA A 60 13.81 -6.27 28.52
C ALA A 60 14.29 -6.28 29.97
N LEU A 61 15.20 -7.20 30.29
CA LEU A 61 15.82 -7.30 31.60
C LEU A 61 16.44 -5.92 31.90
N ALA A 62 15.90 -5.25 32.93
CA ALA A 62 16.42 -3.98 33.42
C ALA A 62 17.81 -4.15 34.04
#